data_AF-A0A7C5IBJ9-F1
#
_entry.id   AF-A0A7C5IBJ9-F1
#
_cell.length_a   1.000
_cell.length_b   1.000
_cell.length_c   1.000
_cell.angle_alpha   90.00
_cell.angle_beta   90.00
_cell.angle_gamma   90.00
#
_symmetry.space_group_name_H-M   'P 1'
#
loop_
_entity.id
_entity.type
_entity.pdbx_description
1 polymer ?
#
loop_
_entity_poly.entity_id
_entity_poly.type
_entity_poly.pdbx_seq_one_letter_code
_entity_poly.pdbx_strand_id
1 'polypeptide(L)'
;ILANQDRIERDLKKEIDLSTSIQGFMQGIGITKAHVEQALEKAGLAQKDYLNWSETELKDFTWTLRDVSKPTIIVANKMDLPHAQENFERIREEYSDVIVVPASAEAELTLRRAEQKGYIKYVPGEERFMILDSGHLTDNQKWALNFIRKTILRQYLHTGVQFALNVAVFKLLKMSTVYPVYDPKTLTDKDGNVLPDVHLMPSGSTIADLAREVHTALAKGLLYGIDCRDGIRLPASYKLRDRDVISLVSASSKKK
;
A
#
# COMPACT_ATOMS: atom_id res chain seq x y z
N ILE A 1 21.38 14.56 5.84
CA ILE A 1 21.61 14.73 7.29
C ILE A 1 22.90 15.51 7.52
N LEU A 2 24.04 15.09 6.96
CA LEU A 2 25.33 15.82 7.01
C LEU A 2 25.22 17.33 6.77
N ALA A 3 24.59 17.76 5.67
CA ALA A 3 24.45 19.19 5.35
C ALA A 3 23.57 20.01 6.33
N ASN A 4 22.91 19.37 7.30
CA ASN A 4 22.06 20.02 8.30
C ASN A 4 22.54 19.77 9.75
N GLN A 5 23.80 19.33 9.95
CA GLN A 5 24.36 19.08 11.28
C GLN A 5 24.24 20.31 12.20
N ASP A 6 24.65 21.50 11.73
CA ASP A 6 24.55 22.74 12.51
C ASP A 6 23.12 23.11 12.93
N ARG A 7 22.12 22.67 12.16
CA ARG A 7 20.71 22.86 12.52
C ARG A 7 20.31 21.89 13.62
N ILE A 8 20.67 20.62 13.50
CA ILE A 8 20.40 19.58 14.49
C ILE A 8 21.04 19.96 15.83
N GLU A 9 22.30 20.38 15.84
CA GLU A 9 23.00 20.79 17.06
C GLU A 9 22.34 21.99 17.74
N ARG A 10 21.87 22.98 16.96
CA ARG A 10 21.15 24.14 17.50
C ARG A 10 19.79 23.76 18.07
N ASP A 11 19.09 22.83 17.44
CA ASP A 11 17.80 22.34 17.89
C ASP A 11 17.96 21.52 19.19
N LEU A 12 18.99 20.67 19.28
CA LEU A 12 19.34 19.92 20.50
C LEU A 12 19.68 20.86 21.67
N LYS A 13 20.43 21.94 21.42
CA LYS A 13 20.72 22.99 22.42
C LYS A 13 19.47 23.73 22.91
N LYS A 14 18.38 23.69 22.15
CA LYS A 14 17.06 24.25 22.51
C LYS A 14 16.12 23.20 23.12
N GLU A 15 16.65 22.05 23.53
CA GLU A 15 15.88 20.91 24.08
C GLU A 15 14.82 20.35 23.10
N ILE A 16 15.02 20.54 21.79
CA ILE A 16 14.20 19.88 20.77
C ILE A 16 14.73 18.46 20.60
N ASP A 17 13.82 17.48 20.74
CA ASP A 17 14.11 16.06 20.54
C ASP A 17 14.71 15.78 19.14
N LEU A 18 15.73 14.92 19.10
CA LEU A 18 16.48 14.56 17.89
C LEU A 18 15.54 14.10 16.77
N SER A 19 14.58 13.24 17.11
CA SER A 19 13.62 12.70 16.15
C SER A 19 12.78 13.80 15.50
N THR A 20 12.45 14.82 16.28
CA THR A 20 11.67 15.99 15.83
C THR A 20 12.52 16.92 14.95
N SER A 21 13.79 17.15 15.31
CA SER A 21 14.71 17.96 14.48
C SER A 21 14.97 17.30 13.11
N ILE A 22 15.27 15.99 13.10
CA ILE A 22 15.47 15.22 11.86
C ILE A 22 14.21 15.25 10.99
N GLN A 23 13.04 15.00 11.60
CA GLN A 23 11.77 15.07 10.88
C GLN A 23 11.54 16.46 10.28
N GLY A 24 11.87 17.54 10.99
CA GLY A 24 11.59 18.91 10.56
C GLY A 24 12.25 19.33 9.24
N PHE A 25 13.42 18.79 8.89
CA PHE A 25 14.03 19.05 7.57
C PHE A 25 13.82 17.91 6.56
N MET A 26 13.41 16.72 7.01
CA MET A 26 13.09 15.59 6.12
C MET A 26 11.60 15.45 5.81
N GLN A 27 10.75 16.34 6.32
CA GLN A 27 9.31 16.34 6.06
C GLN A 27 8.99 16.42 4.57
N GLY A 28 9.81 17.15 3.79
CA GLY A 28 9.62 17.30 2.34
C GLY A 28 9.68 15.99 1.54
N ILE A 29 10.23 14.93 2.12
CA ILE A 29 10.29 13.58 1.53
C ILE A 29 9.41 12.55 2.26
N GLY A 30 8.45 13.04 3.07
CA GLY A 30 7.46 12.21 3.77
C GLY A 30 8.04 11.39 4.93
N ILE A 31 9.14 11.83 5.54
CA ILE A 31 9.66 11.20 6.76
C ILE A 31 8.85 11.70 7.95
N THR A 32 8.32 10.76 8.74
CA THR A 32 7.57 11.03 9.97
C THR A 32 8.48 10.86 11.18
N LYS A 33 8.05 11.39 12.33
CA LYS A 33 8.77 11.20 13.59
C LYS A 33 8.92 9.71 13.93
N ALA A 34 7.85 8.93 13.74
CA ALA A 34 7.86 7.48 13.95
C ALA A 34 8.89 6.74 13.08
N HIS A 35 9.11 7.18 11.82
CA HIS A 35 10.17 6.60 10.99
C HIS A 35 11.56 6.84 11.58
N VAL A 36 11.80 8.04 12.13
CA VAL A 36 13.09 8.39 12.73
C VAL A 36 13.32 7.59 14.00
N GLU A 37 12.33 7.52 14.88
CA GLU A 37 12.39 6.74 16.12
C GLU A 37 12.64 5.25 15.84
N GLN A 38 11.89 4.66 14.91
CA GLN A 38 12.09 3.27 14.51
C GLN A 38 13.48 3.02 13.87
N ALA A 39 14.00 3.98 13.11
CA ALA A 39 15.34 3.87 12.54
C ALA A 39 16.44 3.98 13.61
N LEU A 40 16.27 4.86 14.60
CA LEU A 40 17.18 4.99 15.74
C LEU A 40 17.23 3.71 16.57
N GLU A 41 16.07 3.09 16.83
CA GLU A 41 15.98 1.82 17.54
C GLU A 41 16.67 0.70 16.76
N LYS A 42 16.38 0.54 15.47
CA LYS A 42 16.99 -0.49 14.62
C LYS A 42 18.50 -0.34 14.45
N ALA A 43 18.99 0.90 14.40
CA ALA A 43 20.42 1.19 14.30
C ALA A 43 21.15 1.09 15.66
N GLY A 44 20.42 0.87 16.77
CA GLY A 44 21.01 0.83 18.11
C GLY A 44 21.49 2.20 18.62
N LEU A 45 21.00 3.30 18.03
CA LEU A 45 21.43 4.67 18.31
C LEU A 45 20.45 5.46 19.17
N ALA A 46 19.29 4.89 19.54
CA ALA A 46 18.24 5.57 20.29
C ALA A 46 18.69 6.16 21.65
N GLN A 47 19.68 5.53 22.30
CA GLN A 47 20.21 5.98 23.61
C GLN A 47 21.59 6.65 23.48
N LYS A 48 22.11 6.77 22.27
CA LYS A 48 23.44 7.34 22.02
C LYS A 48 23.29 8.82 21.67
N ASP A 49 24.05 9.67 22.36
CA ASP A 49 24.11 11.09 22.02
C ASP A 49 24.58 11.29 20.57
N TYR A 50 23.81 12.05 19.80
CA TYR A 50 24.05 12.37 18.40
C TYR A 50 25.43 12.98 18.17
N LEU A 51 25.92 13.79 19.11
CA LEU A 51 27.24 14.42 19.01
C LEU A 51 28.39 13.40 19.01
N ASN A 52 28.15 12.19 19.49
CA ASN A 52 29.12 11.10 19.55
C ASN A 52 28.96 10.09 18.41
N TRP A 53 28.14 10.38 17.40
CA TRP A 53 27.97 9.50 16.25
C TRP A 53 29.20 9.56 15.34
N SER A 54 29.72 8.40 14.96
CA SER A 54 30.72 8.32 13.91
C SER A 54 30.09 8.51 12.53
N GLU A 55 30.91 8.78 11.51
CA GLU A 55 30.45 8.83 10.12
C GLU A 55 29.83 7.50 9.67
N THR A 56 30.33 6.37 10.16
CA THR A 56 29.79 5.04 9.86
C THR A 56 28.41 4.85 10.46
N GLU A 57 28.22 5.21 11.73
CA GLU A 57 26.92 5.13 12.41
C GLU A 57 25.89 6.06 11.75
N LEU A 58 26.31 7.27 11.34
CA LEU A 58 25.45 8.18 10.62
C LEU A 58 25.04 7.61 9.25
N LYS A 59 25.95 6.95 8.55
CA LYS A 59 25.67 6.27 7.28
C LYS A 59 24.69 5.12 7.50
N ASP A 60 24.94 4.26 8.48
CA ASP A 60 24.10 3.10 8.81
C ASP A 60 22.70 3.53 9.25
N PHE A 61 22.60 4.58 10.06
CA PHE A 61 21.34 5.23 10.40
C PHE A 61 20.60 5.71 9.14
N THR A 62 21.30 6.35 8.20
CA THR A 62 20.70 6.86 6.97
C THR A 62 20.15 5.73 6.10
N TRP A 63 20.88 4.62 5.97
CA TRP A 63 20.43 3.42 5.26
C TRP A 63 19.20 2.81 5.93
N THR A 64 19.25 2.66 7.26
CA THR A 64 18.14 2.12 8.05
C THR A 64 16.90 3.01 7.95
N LEU A 65 17.06 4.33 8.00
CA LEU A 65 15.98 5.30 7.85
C LEU A 65 15.36 5.24 6.46
N ARG A 66 16.17 5.04 5.41
CA ARG A 66 15.66 4.82 4.05
C ARG A 66 14.81 3.55 4.00
N ASP A 67 15.29 2.45 4.54
CA ASP A 67 14.59 1.16 4.47
C ASP A 67 13.29 1.16 5.29
N VAL A 68 13.26 1.87 6.43
CA VAL A 68 12.05 2.10 7.23
C VAL A 68 11.06 3.03 6.52
N SER A 69 11.53 4.17 6.01
CA SER A 69 10.65 5.22 5.46
C SER A 69 10.26 5.01 4.00
N LYS A 70 10.95 4.13 3.28
CA LYS A 70 10.73 3.76 1.88
C LYS A 70 10.80 2.24 1.70
N PRO A 71 9.84 1.50 2.26
CA PRO A 71 9.69 0.08 1.94
C PRO A 71 9.66 -0.12 0.43
N THR A 72 10.44 -1.08 -0.07
CA THR A 72 10.65 -1.29 -1.51
C THR A 72 10.28 -2.73 -1.91
N ILE A 73 9.78 -2.88 -3.14
CA ILE A 73 9.48 -4.16 -3.78
C ILE A 73 10.19 -4.20 -5.14
N ILE A 74 10.70 -5.36 -5.53
CA ILE A 74 11.31 -5.56 -6.84
C ILE A 74 10.27 -6.20 -7.76
N VAL A 75 10.01 -5.55 -8.90
CA VAL A 75 9.16 -6.12 -9.95
C VAL A 75 10.07 -6.63 -11.07
N ALA A 76 10.23 -7.95 -11.13
CA ALA A 76 11.00 -8.64 -12.16
C ALA A 76 10.19 -8.67 -13.46
N ASN A 77 10.28 -7.59 -14.23
CA ASN A 77 9.55 -7.42 -15.49
C ASN A 77 10.17 -8.25 -16.64
N LYS A 78 9.43 -8.41 -17.72
CA LYS A 78 9.78 -9.13 -18.97
C LYS A 78 9.75 -10.66 -18.84
N MET A 79 8.84 -11.18 -18.01
CA MET A 79 8.64 -12.64 -17.86
C MET A 79 8.11 -13.32 -19.13
N ASP A 80 7.81 -12.56 -20.19
CA ASP A 80 7.46 -13.03 -21.54
C ASP A 80 8.67 -13.42 -22.41
N LEU A 81 9.90 -13.08 -21.99
CA LEU A 81 11.10 -13.38 -22.76
C LEU A 81 11.65 -14.80 -22.51
N PRO A 82 12.36 -15.38 -23.50
CA PRO A 82 13.17 -16.57 -23.28
C PRO A 82 14.18 -16.34 -22.14
N HIS A 83 14.42 -17.36 -21.31
CA HIS A 83 15.31 -17.31 -20.13
C HIS A 83 14.89 -16.37 -18.98
N ALA A 84 13.69 -15.79 -19.02
CA ALA A 84 13.23 -14.92 -17.93
C ALA A 84 13.11 -15.67 -16.59
N GLN A 85 12.75 -16.96 -16.61
CA GLN A 85 12.65 -17.81 -15.43
C GLN A 85 13.98 -17.94 -14.68
N GLU A 86 15.07 -18.28 -15.39
CA GLU A 86 16.41 -18.43 -14.79
C GLU A 86 16.90 -17.11 -14.17
N ASN A 87 16.66 -15.99 -14.85
CA ASN A 87 17.02 -14.67 -14.33
C ASN A 87 16.18 -14.28 -13.12
N PHE A 88 14.90 -14.62 -13.11
CA PHE A 88 14.02 -14.39 -11.97
C PHE A 88 14.50 -15.15 -10.72
N GLU A 89 14.90 -16.42 -10.89
CA GLU A 89 15.44 -17.23 -9.80
C GLU A 89 16.70 -16.62 -9.21
N ARG A 90 17.65 -16.18 -10.06
CA ARG A 90 18.87 -15.48 -9.62
C ARG A 90 18.58 -14.20 -8.84
N ILE A 91 17.64 -13.39 -9.30
CA ILE A 91 17.23 -12.16 -8.60
C ILE A 91 16.61 -12.50 -7.23
N ARG A 92 15.77 -13.53 -7.17
CA ARG A 92 15.13 -13.95 -5.93
C ARG A 92 16.13 -14.48 -4.91
N GLU A 93 17.18 -15.18 -5.35
CA GLU A 93 18.25 -15.67 -4.49
C GLU A 93 19.14 -14.55 -3.96
N GLU A 94 19.54 -13.62 -4.83
CA GLU A 94 20.39 -12.47 -4.47
C GLU A 94 19.68 -11.52 -3.48
N TYR A 95 18.40 -11.25 -3.72
CA TYR A 95 17.59 -10.31 -2.92
C TYR A 95 16.60 -11.03 -2.01
N SER A 96 17.08 -12.01 -1.25
CA SER A 96 16.24 -12.84 -0.37
C SER A 96 15.46 -12.06 0.70
N ASP A 97 15.97 -10.89 1.12
CA ASP A 97 15.32 -10.01 2.10
C ASP A 97 14.27 -9.05 1.51
N VAL A 98 14.16 -9.01 0.17
CA VAL A 98 13.24 -8.11 -0.54
C VAL A 98 12.17 -8.92 -1.25
N ILE A 99 10.94 -8.41 -1.25
CA ILE A 99 9.87 -9.06 -2.00
C ILE A 99 10.12 -8.88 -3.50
N VAL A 100 10.29 -9.99 -4.22
CA VAL A 100 10.46 -10.01 -5.68
C VAL A 100 9.20 -10.59 -6.32
N VAL A 101 8.59 -9.84 -7.25
CA VAL A 101 7.37 -10.23 -7.96
C VAL A 101 7.64 -10.37 -9.45
N PRO A 102 7.36 -11.53 -10.09
CA PRO A 102 7.47 -11.70 -11.52
C PRO A 102 6.34 -10.94 -12.23
N ALA A 103 6.65 -10.22 -13.31
CA ALA A 103 5.65 -9.50 -14.09
C ALA A 103 5.96 -9.44 -15.60
N SER A 104 4.92 -9.28 -16.41
CA SER A 104 5.03 -8.92 -17.83
C SER A 104 4.12 -7.72 -18.11
N ALA A 105 4.73 -6.54 -18.12
CA ALA A 105 4.02 -5.29 -18.40
C ALA A 105 3.49 -5.22 -19.84
N GLU A 106 4.19 -5.83 -20.80
CA GLU A 106 3.76 -5.87 -22.21
C GLU A 106 2.51 -6.75 -22.38
N ALA A 107 2.46 -7.89 -21.69
CA ALA A 107 1.28 -8.74 -21.66
C ALA A 107 0.08 -8.01 -21.05
N GLU A 108 0.26 -7.35 -19.90
CA GLU A 108 -0.80 -6.56 -19.26
C GLU A 108 -1.30 -5.44 -20.17
N LEU A 109 -0.38 -4.67 -20.77
CA LEU A 109 -0.74 -3.58 -21.67
C LEU A 109 -1.52 -4.06 -22.89
N THR A 110 -1.13 -5.21 -23.46
CA THR A 110 -1.82 -5.83 -24.59
C THR A 110 -3.24 -6.25 -24.22
N LEU A 111 -3.43 -6.88 -23.06
CA LEU A 111 -4.76 -7.27 -22.57
C LEU A 111 -5.65 -6.04 -22.32
N ARG A 112 -5.13 -5.01 -21.65
CA ARG A 112 -5.88 -3.78 -21.38
C ARG A 112 -6.28 -3.05 -22.67
N ARG A 113 -5.40 -2.99 -23.67
CA ARG A 113 -5.73 -2.41 -24.98
C ARG A 113 -6.77 -3.22 -25.74
N ALA A 114 -6.73 -4.55 -25.67
CA ALA A 114 -7.73 -5.40 -26.30
C ALA A 114 -9.10 -5.28 -25.62
N GLU A 115 -9.12 -5.12 -24.29
CA GLU A 115 -10.34 -4.89 -23.52
C GLU A 115 -10.97 -3.53 -23.82
N GLN A 116 -10.17 -2.45 -23.85
CA GLN A 116 -10.63 -1.11 -24.20
C GLN A 116 -11.23 -1.03 -25.61
N LYS A 117 -10.80 -1.90 -26.54
CA LYS A 117 -11.35 -2.02 -27.89
C LYS A 117 -12.58 -2.93 -27.97
N GLY A 118 -13.00 -3.54 -26.87
CA GLY A 118 -14.13 -4.45 -26.80
C GLY A 118 -13.86 -5.84 -27.40
N TYR A 119 -12.61 -6.19 -27.72
CA TYR A 119 -12.30 -7.50 -28.29
C TYR A 119 -12.32 -8.62 -27.26
N ILE A 120 -11.96 -8.29 -26.02
CA ILE A 120 -11.94 -9.22 -24.90
C ILE A 120 -12.64 -8.62 -23.68
N LYS A 121 -13.12 -9.49 -22.80
CA LYS A 121 -13.46 -9.14 -21.42
C LYS A 121 -12.33 -9.61 -20.53
N TYR A 122 -11.65 -8.66 -19.87
CA TYR A 122 -10.52 -8.91 -18.98
C TYR A 122 -10.58 -7.98 -17.78
N VAL A 123 -10.36 -8.52 -16.59
CA VAL A 123 -10.17 -7.71 -15.38
C VAL A 123 -8.68 -7.78 -15.02
N PRO A 124 -8.00 -6.64 -14.82
CA PRO A 124 -6.59 -6.61 -14.43
C PRO A 124 -6.27 -7.53 -13.26
N GLY A 125 -5.27 -8.38 -13.42
CA GLY A 125 -4.88 -9.37 -12.40
C GLY A 125 -5.67 -10.68 -12.41
N GLU A 126 -6.70 -10.82 -13.24
CA GLU A 126 -7.35 -12.12 -13.44
C GLU A 126 -6.47 -13.09 -14.23
N GLU A 127 -6.72 -14.38 -13.98
CA GLU A 127 -5.98 -15.47 -14.63
C GLU A 127 -6.48 -15.82 -16.02
N ARG A 128 -7.65 -15.27 -16.39
CA ARG A 128 -8.34 -15.60 -17.63
C ARG A 128 -8.93 -14.34 -18.22
N PHE A 129 -9.10 -14.37 -19.53
CA PHE A 129 -9.88 -13.38 -20.28
C PHE A 129 -10.77 -14.13 -21.25
N MET A 130 -11.92 -13.53 -21.57
CA MET A 130 -12.86 -14.06 -22.56
C MET A 130 -12.74 -13.27 -23.85
N ILE A 131 -12.69 -13.94 -24.99
CA ILE A 131 -12.72 -13.27 -26.29
C ILE A 131 -14.20 -13.06 -26.64
N LEU A 132 -14.59 -11.81 -26.83
CA LEU A 132 -15.97 -11.44 -27.15
C LEU A 132 -16.22 -11.52 -28.64
N ASP A 133 -15.25 -11.09 -29.45
CA ASP A 133 -15.37 -11.09 -30.90
C ASP A 133 -14.07 -11.54 -31.57
N SER A 134 -14.04 -12.80 -32.00
CA SER A 134 -12.90 -13.36 -32.72
C SER A 134 -12.81 -12.92 -34.19
N GLY A 135 -13.86 -12.32 -34.74
CA GLY A 135 -13.95 -11.90 -36.14
C GLY A 135 -13.16 -10.61 -36.42
N HIS A 136 -13.11 -9.70 -35.44
CA HIS A 136 -12.43 -8.41 -35.57
C HIS A 136 -10.93 -8.43 -35.22
N LEU A 137 -10.41 -9.56 -34.72
CA LEU A 137 -9.00 -9.71 -34.36
C LEU A 137 -8.15 -10.10 -35.58
N THR A 138 -7.05 -9.38 -35.80
CA THR A 138 -6.05 -9.78 -36.80
C THR A 138 -5.32 -11.05 -36.35
N ASP A 139 -4.71 -11.79 -37.29
CA ASP A 139 -3.99 -13.02 -36.96
C ASP A 139 -2.85 -12.78 -35.98
N ASN A 140 -2.14 -11.65 -36.11
CA ASN A 140 -1.11 -11.24 -35.16
C ASN A 140 -1.66 -11.00 -33.75
N GLN A 141 -2.85 -10.40 -33.64
CA GLN A 141 -3.49 -10.17 -32.34
C GLN A 141 -3.98 -11.48 -31.71
N LYS A 142 -4.56 -12.39 -32.51
CA LYS A 142 -4.95 -13.72 -32.07
C LYS A 142 -3.74 -14.51 -31.57
N TRP A 143 -2.63 -14.43 -32.30
CA TRP A 143 -1.37 -15.06 -31.91
C TRP A 143 -0.86 -14.48 -30.59
N ALA A 144 -0.81 -13.16 -30.45
CA ALA A 144 -0.34 -12.49 -29.22
C ALA A 144 -1.20 -12.85 -28.00
N LEU A 145 -2.53 -12.84 -28.13
CA LEU A 145 -3.44 -13.24 -27.04
C LEU A 145 -3.24 -14.72 -26.64
N ASN A 146 -3.07 -15.60 -27.62
CA ASN A 146 -2.78 -17.01 -27.37
C ASN A 146 -1.40 -17.21 -26.73
N PHE A 147 -0.40 -16.44 -27.13
CA PHE A 147 0.92 -16.44 -26.53
C PHE A 147 0.85 -16.02 -25.05
N ILE A 148 0.19 -14.90 -24.74
CA ILE A 148 0.01 -14.41 -23.36
C ILE A 148 -0.71 -15.47 -22.51
N ARG A 149 -1.79 -16.08 -23.05
CA ARG A 149 -2.53 -17.12 -22.34
C ARG A 149 -1.68 -18.35 -22.04
N LYS A 150 -0.85 -18.80 -22.98
CA LYS A 150 -0.04 -20.02 -22.84
C LYS A 150 1.23 -19.82 -22.03
N THR A 151 1.94 -18.72 -22.24
CA THR A 151 3.27 -18.48 -21.68
C THR A 151 3.19 -17.79 -20.31
N ILE A 152 2.34 -16.76 -20.19
CA ILE A 152 2.26 -15.96 -18.96
C ILE A 152 1.20 -16.53 -18.01
N LEU A 153 -0.06 -16.53 -18.44
CA LEU A 153 -1.18 -16.84 -17.54
C LEU A 153 -1.17 -18.31 -17.10
N ARG A 154 -0.71 -19.24 -17.93
CA ARG A 154 -0.63 -20.65 -17.52
C ARG A 154 0.49 -20.92 -16.52
N GLN A 155 1.60 -20.19 -16.59
CA GLN A 155 2.78 -20.41 -15.75
C GLN A 155 2.71 -19.64 -14.44
N TYR A 156 2.32 -18.36 -14.51
CA TYR A 156 2.32 -17.46 -13.35
C TYR A 156 0.93 -17.12 -12.83
N LEU A 157 -0.13 -17.68 -13.44
CA LEU A 157 -1.55 -17.40 -13.17
C LEU A 157 -1.99 -15.97 -13.45
N HIS A 158 -1.11 -14.98 -13.41
CA HIS A 158 -1.41 -13.58 -13.68
C HIS A 158 -0.26 -12.90 -14.43
N THR A 159 -0.51 -11.73 -14.99
CA THR A 159 0.53 -10.88 -15.61
C THR A 159 1.52 -10.30 -14.60
N GLY A 160 1.20 -10.34 -13.30
CA GLY A 160 2.09 -9.92 -12.22
C GLY A 160 2.04 -8.42 -11.89
N VAL A 161 1.51 -7.57 -12.77
CA VAL A 161 1.45 -6.12 -12.54
C VAL A 161 0.46 -5.78 -11.42
N GLN A 162 -0.80 -6.21 -11.55
CA GLN A 162 -1.80 -5.98 -10.50
C GLN A 162 -1.43 -6.70 -9.19
N PHE A 163 -0.83 -7.89 -9.30
CA PHE A 163 -0.34 -8.62 -8.13
C PHE A 163 0.78 -7.85 -7.41
N ALA A 164 1.74 -7.26 -8.13
CA ALA A 164 2.77 -6.42 -7.53
C ALA A 164 2.18 -5.21 -6.78
N LEU A 165 1.17 -4.56 -7.35
CA LEU A 165 0.45 -3.47 -6.67
C LEU A 165 -0.25 -3.94 -5.39
N ASN A 166 -0.95 -5.07 -5.45
CA ASN A 166 -1.63 -5.65 -4.29
C ASN A 166 -0.62 -6.03 -3.19
N VAL A 167 0.53 -6.61 -3.57
CA VAL A 167 1.60 -6.93 -2.62
C VAL A 167 2.20 -5.66 -2.02
N ALA A 168 2.42 -4.61 -2.81
CA ALA A 168 2.92 -3.33 -2.31
C ALA A 168 1.97 -2.71 -1.28
N VAL A 169 0.67 -2.67 -1.57
CA VAL A 169 -0.34 -2.05 -0.68
C VAL A 169 -0.59 -2.92 0.57
N PHE A 170 -0.90 -4.20 0.38
CA PHE A 170 -1.41 -5.04 1.47
C PHE A 170 -0.31 -5.74 2.26
N LYS A 171 0.81 -6.14 1.63
CA LYS A 171 1.89 -6.86 2.32
C LYS A 171 3.01 -5.93 2.76
N LEU A 172 3.51 -5.08 1.85
CA LEU A 172 4.65 -4.20 2.12
C LEU A 172 4.24 -3.03 3.01
N LEU A 173 3.20 -2.28 2.64
CA LEU A 173 2.69 -1.16 3.43
C LEU A 173 1.72 -1.59 4.55
N LYS A 174 1.36 -2.89 4.59
CA LYS A 174 0.45 -3.47 5.60
C LYS A 174 -0.86 -2.69 5.74
N MET A 175 -1.41 -2.24 4.61
CA MET A 175 -2.69 -1.54 4.60
C MET A 175 -3.84 -2.55 4.61
N SER A 176 -4.99 -2.13 5.12
CA SER A 176 -6.24 -2.88 5.16
C SER A 176 -7.33 -2.05 4.50
N THR A 177 -8.17 -2.71 3.69
CA THR A 177 -9.36 -2.09 3.11
C THR A 177 -10.45 -1.99 4.16
N VAL A 178 -11.06 -0.82 4.33
CA VAL A 178 -12.16 -0.61 5.27
C VAL A 178 -13.25 0.17 4.57
N TYR A 179 -14.49 -0.28 4.72
CA TYR A 179 -15.66 0.25 4.02
C TYR A 179 -16.56 1.00 5.01
N PRO A 180 -16.47 2.34 5.09
CA PRO A 180 -17.40 3.11 5.90
C PRO A 180 -18.78 3.16 5.22
N VAL A 181 -19.84 2.92 5.98
CA VAL A 181 -21.23 3.02 5.50
C VAL A 181 -22.08 3.88 6.43
N TYR A 182 -23.12 4.51 5.89
CA TYR A 182 -24.05 5.29 6.70
C TYR A 182 -25.07 4.37 7.38
N ASP A 183 -25.75 3.52 6.61
CA ASP A 183 -26.73 2.56 7.13
C ASP A 183 -26.12 1.15 7.24
N PRO A 184 -26.03 0.56 8.45
CA PRO A 184 -25.49 -0.78 8.65
C PRO A 184 -26.39 -1.90 8.10
N LYS A 185 -27.68 -1.66 7.81
CA LYS A 185 -28.59 -2.71 7.31
C LYS A 185 -28.55 -2.84 5.80
N THR A 186 -28.58 -1.71 5.09
CA THR A 186 -28.55 -1.67 3.62
C THR A 186 -27.13 -1.58 3.08
N LEU A 187 -26.15 -1.30 3.94
CA LEU A 187 -24.75 -1.04 3.56
C LEU A 187 -24.63 0.15 2.62
N THR A 188 -25.52 1.14 2.75
CA THR A 188 -25.58 2.30 1.85
C THR A 188 -25.07 3.58 2.49
N ASP A 189 -24.74 4.56 1.65
CA ASP A 189 -24.69 5.97 2.04
C ASP A 189 -26.11 6.58 2.21
N LYS A 190 -26.17 7.91 2.31
CA LYS A 190 -27.41 8.68 2.38
C LYS A 190 -28.18 8.72 1.06
N ASP A 191 -27.51 8.53 -0.06
CA ASP A 191 -28.07 8.60 -1.41
C ASP A 191 -28.53 7.22 -1.92
N GLY A 192 -28.27 6.16 -1.14
CA GLY A 192 -28.65 4.79 -1.45
C GLY A 192 -27.58 3.99 -2.22
N ASN A 193 -26.37 4.53 -2.39
CA ASN A 193 -25.27 3.81 -3.03
C ASN A 193 -24.71 2.75 -2.08
N VAL A 194 -24.65 1.50 -2.53
CA VAL A 194 -24.15 0.37 -1.75
C VAL A 194 -22.62 0.39 -1.73
N LEU A 195 -22.02 0.34 -0.52
CA LEU A 195 -20.58 0.40 -0.28
C LEU A 195 -19.91 1.55 -1.06
N PRO A 196 -20.26 2.80 -0.73
CA PRO A 196 -19.90 3.99 -1.52
C PRO A 196 -18.39 4.18 -1.64
N ASP A 197 -17.67 3.96 -0.53
CA ASP A 197 -16.26 4.31 -0.37
C ASP A 197 -15.46 3.14 0.21
N VAL A 198 -14.16 3.14 -0.08
CA VAL A 198 -13.17 2.26 0.53
C VAL A 198 -11.95 3.06 0.95
N HIS A 199 -11.54 2.91 2.20
CA HIS A 199 -10.35 3.53 2.76
C HIS A 199 -9.23 2.50 2.93
N LEU A 200 -8.01 2.88 2.58
CA LEU A 200 -6.80 2.11 2.89
C LEU A 200 -6.24 2.60 4.22
N MET A 201 -6.43 1.80 5.26
CA MET A 201 -6.01 2.12 6.61
C MET A 201 -4.72 1.35 6.96
N PRO A 202 -3.69 1.99 7.54
CA PRO A 202 -2.52 1.28 8.04
C PRO A 202 -2.89 0.19 9.07
N SER A 203 -2.10 -0.87 9.14
CA SER A 203 -2.30 -1.92 10.15
C SER A 203 -2.31 -1.34 11.57
N GLY A 204 -3.28 -1.78 12.37
CA GLY A 204 -3.46 -1.30 13.74
C GLY A 204 -4.28 -0.02 13.87
N SER A 205 -4.71 0.59 12.76
CA SER A 205 -5.67 1.71 12.78
C SER A 205 -6.94 1.35 13.53
N THR A 206 -7.52 2.34 14.20
CA THR A 206 -8.73 2.17 15.01
C THR A 206 -9.95 2.81 14.36
N ILE A 207 -11.13 2.53 14.92
CA ILE A 207 -12.38 3.20 14.50
C ILE A 207 -12.26 4.73 14.62
N ALA A 208 -11.55 5.23 15.64
CA ALA A 208 -11.28 6.66 15.79
C ALA A 208 -10.43 7.21 14.63
N ASP A 209 -9.48 6.43 14.12
CA ASP A 209 -8.64 6.83 13.00
C ASP A 209 -9.44 6.83 11.68
N LEU A 210 -10.30 5.81 11.46
CA LEU A 210 -11.22 5.80 10.33
C LEU A 210 -12.16 7.01 10.37
N ALA A 211 -12.71 7.34 11.54
CA ALA A 211 -13.57 8.52 11.67
C ALA A 211 -12.84 9.82 11.33
N ARG A 212 -11.54 9.91 11.65
CA ARG A 212 -10.70 11.08 11.31
C ARG A 212 -10.43 11.15 9.82
N GLU A 213 -10.19 10.00 9.19
CA GLU A 213 -9.96 9.88 7.75
C GLU A 213 -11.20 10.26 6.93
N VAL A 214 -12.40 9.85 7.38
CA VAL A 214 -13.65 10.23 6.73
C VAL A 214 -13.94 11.72 6.91
N HIS A 215 -13.99 12.20 8.16
CA HIS A 215 -14.17 13.63 8.44
C HIS A 215 -13.83 13.99 9.88
N THR A 216 -13.04 15.05 10.09
CA THR A 216 -12.62 15.49 11.44
C THR A 216 -13.78 15.77 12.41
N ALA A 217 -14.93 16.25 11.92
CA ALA A 217 -16.14 16.44 12.73
C ALA A 217 -16.78 15.12 13.22
N LEU A 218 -16.70 14.04 12.43
CA LEU A 218 -17.17 12.72 12.85
C LEU A 218 -16.28 12.18 13.96
N ALA A 219 -14.97 12.34 13.85
CA ALA A 219 -14.01 11.95 14.87
C ALA A 219 -14.25 12.66 16.22
N LYS A 220 -14.51 13.97 16.22
CA LYS A 220 -14.77 14.74 17.44
C LYS A 220 -16.03 14.29 18.20
N GLY A 221 -17.06 13.87 17.46
CA GLY A 221 -18.34 13.42 18.04
C GLY A 221 -18.49 11.90 18.11
N LEU A 222 -17.44 11.12 17.82
CA LEU A 222 -17.54 9.66 17.69
C LEU A 222 -17.96 9.04 19.03
N LEU A 223 -19.02 8.24 18.99
CA LEU A 223 -19.50 7.48 20.15
C LEU A 223 -19.02 6.04 20.08
N TYR A 224 -19.28 5.36 18.95
CA TYR A 224 -18.89 3.98 18.69
C TYR A 224 -19.02 3.68 17.19
N GLY A 225 -18.44 2.56 16.75
CA GLY A 225 -18.70 2.00 15.43
C GLY A 225 -19.66 0.81 15.49
N ILE A 226 -20.29 0.46 14.38
CA ILE A 226 -21.08 -0.76 14.24
C ILE A 226 -20.43 -1.62 13.17
N ASP A 227 -20.12 -2.86 13.51
CA ASP A 227 -19.80 -3.88 12.50
C ASP A 227 -21.09 -4.22 11.75
N CYS A 228 -21.12 -3.93 10.45
CA CYS A 228 -22.31 -4.13 9.64
C CYS A 228 -22.54 -5.61 9.28
N ARG A 229 -21.56 -6.48 9.49
CA ARG A 229 -21.70 -7.93 9.25
C ARG A 229 -22.42 -8.61 10.40
N ASP A 230 -21.96 -8.36 11.62
CA ASP A 230 -22.48 -9.01 12.83
C ASP A 230 -23.51 -8.13 13.57
N GLY A 231 -23.62 -6.85 13.22
CA GLY A 231 -24.50 -5.87 13.88
C GLY A 231 -24.02 -5.46 15.27
N ILE A 232 -22.75 -5.74 15.61
CA ILE A 232 -22.19 -5.54 16.95
C ILE A 232 -21.64 -4.12 17.09
N ARG A 233 -21.82 -3.53 18.27
CA ARG A 233 -21.20 -2.25 18.62
C ARG A 233 -19.73 -2.44 18.97
N LEU A 234 -18.87 -1.69 18.29
CA LEU A 234 -17.43 -1.70 18.46
C LEU A 234 -16.96 -0.41 19.16
N PRO A 235 -16.08 -0.51 20.16
CA PRO A 235 -15.51 0.66 20.82
C PRO A 235 -14.60 1.45 19.88
N ALA A 236 -14.39 2.73 20.15
CA ALA A 236 -13.52 3.59 19.34
C ALA A 236 -12.07 3.06 19.22
N SER A 237 -11.61 2.28 20.21
CA SER A 237 -10.30 1.63 20.26
C SER A 237 -10.20 0.30 19.51
N TYR A 238 -11.30 -0.20 18.94
CA TYR A 238 -11.28 -1.43 18.15
C TYR A 238 -10.32 -1.27 16.95
N LYS A 239 -9.42 -2.25 16.79
CA LYS A 239 -8.48 -2.30 15.68
C LYS A 239 -9.17 -2.85 14.45
N LEU A 240 -9.19 -2.04 13.40
CA LEU A 240 -9.76 -2.37 12.11
C LEU A 240 -9.03 -3.57 11.49
N ARG A 241 -9.81 -4.42 10.83
CA ARG A 241 -9.33 -5.57 10.06
C ARG A 241 -9.60 -5.35 8.58
N ASP A 242 -8.91 -6.13 7.74
CA ASP A 242 -9.12 -6.07 6.30
C ASP A 242 -10.56 -6.48 5.94
N ARG A 243 -11.17 -5.65 5.10
CA ARG A 243 -12.56 -5.72 4.63
C ARG A 243 -13.63 -5.49 5.69
N ASP A 244 -13.28 -4.85 6.80
CA ASP A 244 -14.29 -4.43 7.78
C ASP A 244 -15.29 -3.46 7.12
N VAL A 245 -16.57 -3.64 7.42
CA VAL A 245 -17.65 -2.77 6.95
C VAL A 245 -18.24 -2.09 8.18
N ILE A 246 -17.95 -0.80 8.34
CA ILE A 246 -18.16 -0.09 9.60
C ILE A 246 -19.12 1.08 9.41
N SER A 247 -20.17 1.14 10.22
CA SER A 247 -20.98 2.34 10.35
C SER A 247 -20.53 3.16 11.55
N LEU A 248 -20.17 4.43 11.32
CA LEU A 248 -19.69 5.35 12.35
C LEU A 248 -20.86 6.11 12.99
N VAL A 249 -21.06 5.93 14.29
CA VAL A 249 -22.09 6.64 15.05
C VAL A 249 -21.47 7.81 15.79
N SER A 250 -21.90 9.02 15.41
CA SER A 250 -21.42 10.29 15.99
C SER A 250 -22.57 11.08 16.59
N ALA A 251 -22.34 11.74 17.74
CA ALA A 251 -23.32 12.59 18.41
C ALA A 251 -23.81 13.77 17.53
N SER A 252 -22.98 14.18 16.57
CA SER A 252 -23.30 15.24 15.60
C SER A 252 -24.20 14.74 14.45
N SER A 253 -24.34 13.42 14.29
CA SER A 253 -25.24 12.81 13.31
C SER A 253 -26.67 12.81 13.86
N LYS A 254 -27.34 13.97 13.83
CA LYS A 254 -28.78 14.00 14.05
C LYS A 254 -29.45 13.29 12.88
N LYS A 255 -29.97 12.08 13.13
CA LYS A 255 -31.03 11.47 12.30
C LYS A 255 -32.21 12.45 12.31
N LYS A 256 -32.43 13.12 11.18
CA LYS A 256 -33.71 13.72 10.82
C LYS A 256 -34.38 12.77 9.85
#